data_AF-A0A3R9G5A8-F1
#
_entry.id   AF-A0A3R9G5A8-F1
#
_cell.length_a   1.000
_cell.length_b   1.000
_cell.length_c   1.000
_cell.angle_alpha   90.00
_cell.angle_beta   90.00
_cell.angle_gamma   90.00
#
_symmetry.space_group_name_H-M   'P 1'
#
loop_
_entity.id
_entity.type
_entity.pdbx_description
1 polymer ?
#
loop_
_entity_poly.entity_id
_entity_poly.type
_entity_poly.pdbx_seq_one_letter_code
_entity_poly.pdbx_strand_id
1 'polypeptide(L)'
;MNLKELNQIKGQTRLALPDDDLYLYRLGIAVYGFGSIASFMTEIASLLDKTLNRTSLQGMMGGGILDNFRASVKKVKPSSGIVYRTGMDAANLFETLNTQRSDFAHAYPITNKEGDQILHRRVDEKGKYFEVTNEFLDSFISRLHEVSSKLYEIRALVAAGELTVKPSICIARG
;
A
#
# COMPACT_ATOMS: atom_id res chain seq x y z
N MET A 1 15.02 -20.77 -8.39
CA MET A 1 13.78 -21.34 -7.83
C MET A 1 13.81 -22.85 -8.02
N ASN A 2 13.44 -23.65 -7.02
CA ASN A 2 13.48 -25.11 -7.13
C ASN A 2 12.25 -25.63 -7.89
N LEU A 3 12.45 -26.08 -9.14
CA LEU A 3 11.36 -26.52 -10.02
C LEU A 3 10.57 -27.71 -9.47
N LYS A 4 11.22 -28.61 -8.71
CA LYS A 4 10.55 -29.78 -8.14
C LYS A 4 9.55 -29.37 -7.06
N GLU A 5 9.96 -28.47 -6.18
CA GLU A 5 9.10 -27.93 -5.12
C GLU A 5 7.95 -27.11 -5.71
N LEU A 6 8.23 -26.28 -6.71
CA LEU A 6 7.21 -25.51 -7.41
C LEU A 6 6.13 -26.41 -8.03
N ASN A 7 6.53 -27.45 -8.76
CA ASN A 7 5.58 -28.40 -9.36
C ASN A 7 4.77 -29.15 -8.29
N GLN A 8 5.40 -29.48 -7.16
CA GLN A 8 4.69 -30.08 -6.03
C GLN A 8 3.63 -29.13 -5.47
N ILE A 9 3.93 -27.84 -5.30
CA ILE A 9 2.97 -26.82 -4.84
C ILE A 9 1.82 -26.67 -5.84
N LYS A 10 2.11 -26.51 -7.14
CA LYS A 10 1.08 -26.39 -8.18
C LYS A 10 0.15 -27.62 -8.18
N GLY A 11 0.72 -28.81 -8.03
CA GLY A 11 -0.01 -30.09 -7.97
C GLY A 11 -0.89 -30.29 -6.74
N GLN A 12 -0.82 -29.42 -5.72
CA GLN A 12 -1.74 -29.46 -4.57
C GLN A 12 -3.16 -29.00 -4.93
N THR A 13 -3.32 -28.33 -6.08
CA THR A 13 -4.62 -27.84 -6.55
C THR A 13 -4.97 -28.46 -7.90
N ARG A 14 -6.24 -28.39 -8.28
CA ARG A 14 -6.71 -28.73 -9.63
C ARG A 14 -7.03 -27.48 -10.46
N LEU A 15 -6.54 -26.31 -10.03
CA LEU A 15 -6.81 -25.04 -10.68
C LEU A 15 -5.91 -24.87 -11.90
N ALA A 16 -6.44 -24.27 -12.96
CA ALA A 16 -5.62 -23.79 -14.06
C ALA A 16 -4.83 -22.57 -13.57
N LEU A 17 -3.53 -22.75 -13.37
CA LEU A 17 -2.63 -21.68 -12.96
C LEU A 17 -1.93 -21.07 -14.18
N PRO A 18 -1.42 -19.83 -14.06
CA PRO A 18 -0.47 -19.27 -15.02
C PRO A 18 0.72 -20.19 -15.24
N ASP A 19 1.09 -20.36 -16.51
CA ASP A 19 2.29 -21.10 -16.90
C ASP A 19 3.56 -20.32 -16.54
N ASP A 20 3.51 -18.98 -16.62
CA ASP A 20 4.57 -18.09 -16.13
C ASP A 20 4.61 -18.04 -14.60
N ASP A 21 5.60 -18.70 -14.01
CA ASP A 21 5.82 -18.65 -12.57
C ASP A 21 6.21 -17.26 -12.05
N LEU A 22 6.85 -16.46 -12.90
CA LEU A 22 7.23 -15.10 -12.52
C LEU A 22 6.00 -14.22 -12.37
N TYR A 23 4.95 -14.46 -13.15
CA TYR A 23 3.65 -13.81 -12.95
C TYR A 23 3.08 -14.08 -11.56
N LEU A 24 3.02 -15.35 -11.14
CA LEU A 24 2.55 -15.72 -9.80
C LEU A 24 3.44 -15.14 -8.70
N TYR A 25 4.75 -15.13 -8.91
CA TYR A 25 5.70 -14.55 -7.97
C TYR A 25 5.51 -13.03 -7.83
N ARG A 26 5.37 -12.29 -8.94
CA ARG A 26 5.06 -10.86 -8.94
C ARG A 26 3.74 -10.57 -8.22
N LEU A 27 2.70 -11.36 -8.49
CA LEU A 27 1.42 -11.24 -7.80
C LEU A 27 1.57 -11.46 -6.29
N GLY A 28 2.37 -12.45 -5.88
CA GLY A 28 2.71 -12.69 -4.49
C GLY A 28 3.41 -11.49 -3.83
N ILE A 29 4.40 -10.90 -4.51
CA ILE A 29 5.07 -9.67 -4.04
C ILE A 29 4.06 -8.52 -3.93
N ALA A 30 3.18 -8.33 -4.91
CA ALA A 30 2.18 -7.28 -4.88
C ALA A 30 1.23 -7.41 -3.67
N VAL A 31 0.73 -8.63 -3.40
CA VAL A 31 -0.16 -8.90 -2.27
C VAL A 31 0.56 -8.72 -0.92
N TYR A 32 1.71 -9.37 -0.75
CA TYR A 32 2.47 -9.32 0.50
C TYR A 32 3.03 -7.92 0.78
N GLY A 33 3.58 -7.30 -0.25
CA GLY A 33 4.17 -5.96 -0.20
C GLY A 33 3.13 -4.90 0.14
N PHE A 34 1.92 -4.97 -0.41
CA PHE A 34 0.84 -4.06 -0.01
C PHE A 34 0.52 -4.17 1.49
N GLY A 35 0.41 -5.39 2.03
CA GLY A 35 0.20 -5.60 3.46
C GLY A 35 1.32 -5.02 4.31
N SER A 36 2.57 -5.16 3.86
CA SER A 36 3.75 -4.58 4.52
C SER A 36 3.72 -3.05 4.52
N ILE A 37 3.36 -2.42 3.39
CA ILE A 37 3.22 -0.96 3.29
C ILE A 37 2.07 -0.45 4.16
N ALA A 38 0.92 -1.12 4.16
CA ALA A 38 -0.21 -0.75 5.01
C ALA A 38 0.19 -0.77 6.49
N SER A 39 0.86 -1.84 6.94
CA SER A 39 1.41 -1.93 8.30
C SER A 39 2.42 -0.82 8.60
N PHE A 40 3.33 -0.51 7.68
CA PHE A 40 4.28 0.59 7.87
C PHE A 40 3.59 1.95 7.95
N MET A 41 2.56 2.19 7.12
CA MET A 41 1.77 3.43 7.18
C MET A 41 1.03 3.57 8.53
N THR A 42 0.50 2.47 9.10
CA THR A 42 -0.09 2.52 10.46
C THR A 42 0.95 2.89 11.52
N GLU A 43 2.18 2.41 11.38
CA GLU A 43 3.26 2.77 12.29
C GLU A 43 3.56 4.27 12.23
N ILE A 44 3.75 4.81 11.02
CA ILE A 44 4.03 6.23 10.85
C ILE A 44 2.85 7.07 11.36
N ALA A 45 1.61 6.67 11.12
CA ALA A 45 0.44 7.36 11.67
C ALA A 45 0.49 7.45 13.21
N SER A 46 0.80 6.35 13.89
CA SER A 46 0.98 6.32 15.36
C SER A 46 2.26 7.04 15.84
N LEU A 47 3.28 7.17 14.98
CA LEU A 47 4.46 7.98 15.30
C LEU A 47 4.14 9.47 15.30
N LEU A 48 3.40 9.93 14.28
CA LEU A 48 2.98 11.32 14.11
C LEU A 48 1.86 11.72 15.08
N ASP A 49 1.01 10.77 15.49
CA ASP A 49 -0.09 10.99 16.42
C ASP A 49 -0.13 9.91 17.50
N LYS A 50 0.34 10.28 18.70
CA LYS A 50 0.41 9.38 19.86
C LYS A 50 -0.95 8.98 20.42
N THR A 51 -2.04 9.61 19.98
CA THR A 51 -3.39 9.24 20.42
C THR A 51 -3.94 8.01 19.69
N LEU A 52 -3.31 7.60 18.58
CA LEU A 52 -3.76 6.46 17.79
C LEU A 52 -3.20 5.14 18.33
N ASN A 53 -4.10 4.17 18.55
CA ASN A 53 -3.73 2.80 18.87
C ASN A 53 -3.32 2.04 17.59
N ARG A 54 -2.05 1.63 17.51
CA ARG A 54 -1.50 0.90 16.36
C ARG A 54 -2.26 -0.40 16.07
N THR A 55 -2.59 -1.18 17.09
CA THR A 55 -3.31 -2.46 16.95
C THR A 55 -4.69 -2.25 16.34
N SER A 56 -5.41 -1.21 16.78
CA SER A 56 -6.71 -0.85 16.20
C SER A 56 -6.59 -0.44 14.74
N LEU A 57 -5.55 0.32 14.36
CA LEU A 57 -5.30 0.71 12.97
C LEU A 57 -4.95 -0.49 12.07
N GLN A 58 -4.17 -1.45 12.57
CA GLN A 58 -3.79 -2.64 11.82
C GLN A 58 -4.97 -3.55 11.47
N GLY A 59 -6.06 -3.49 12.25
CA GLY A 59 -7.30 -4.19 11.94
C GLY A 59 -8.17 -3.52 10.87
N MET A 60 -7.80 -2.33 10.39
CA MET A 60 -8.60 -1.58 9.42
C MET A 60 -8.28 -1.97 7.97
N MET A 61 -9.25 -1.76 7.09
CA MET A 61 -9.03 -1.81 5.64
C MET A 61 -8.16 -0.62 5.19
N GLY A 62 -7.55 -0.74 4.01
CA GLY A 62 -6.61 0.27 3.48
C GLY A 62 -7.18 1.70 3.46
N GLY A 63 -8.47 1.88 3.17
CA GLY A 63 -9.12 3.20 3.26
C GLY A 63 -9.10 3.81 4.67
N GLY A 64 -9.41 3.02 5.70
CA GLY A 64 -9.37 3.47 7.09
C GLY A 64 -7.94 3.80 7.56
N ILE A 65 -6.95 3.01 7.12
CA ILE A 65 -5.53 3.31 7.38
C ILE A 65 -5.15 4.65 6.74
N LEU A 66 -5.52 4.86 5.47
CA LEU A 66 -5.23 6.07 4.72
C LEU A 66 -5.84 7.32 5.37
N ASP A 67 -7.10 7.25 5.80
CA ASP A 67 -7.79 8.37 6.44
C ASP A 67 -7.14 8.77 7.76
N ASN A 68 -6.81 7.79 8.60
CA ASN A 68 -6.10 8.04 9.86
C ASN A 68 -4.69 8.60 9.62
N PHE A 69 -3.96 8.04 8.65
CA PHE A 69 -2.65 8.56 8.28
C PHE A 69 -2.71 10.02 7.79
N ARG A 70 -3.66 10.34 6.90
CA ARG A 70 -3.91 11.72 6.44
C ARG A 70 -4.23 12.65 7.60
N ALA A 71 -5.04 12.20 8.57
CA ALA A 71 -5.34 12.98 9.77
C ALA A 71 -4.09 13.24 10.61
N SER A 72 -3.25 12.23 10.87
CA SER A 72 -1.99 12.40 11.60
C SER A 72 -1.02 13.35 10.90
N VAL A 73 -0.88 13.24 9.58
CA VAL A 73 -0.03 14.14 8.77
C VAL A 73 -0.53 15.59 8.84
N LYS A 74 -1.85 15.81 8.83
CA LYS A 74 -2.42 17.17 8.97
C LYS A 74 -2.14 17.78 10.35
N LYS A 75 -2.14 16.98 11.43
CA LYS A 75 -1.85 17.45 12.79
C LYS A 75 -0.42 17.99 12.93
N VAL A 76 0.55 17.43 12.22
CA VAL A 76 1.95 17.86 12.30
C VAL A 76 2.31 19.01 11.37
N LYS A 77 1.39 19.44 10.49
CA LYS A 77 1.59 20.57 9.56
C LYS A 77 2.13 21.85 10.23
N PRO A 78 1.65 22.28 11.42
CA PRO A 78 2.18 23.47 12.09
C PRO A 78 3.62 23.32 12.58
N SER A 79 4.07 22.08 12.82
CA SER A 79 5.40 21.76 13.37
C SER A 79 6.42 21.45 12.29
N SER A 80 6.02 20.83 11.17
CA SER A 80 6.92 20.54 10.05
C SER A 80 6.19 20.53 8.71
N GLY A 81 6.50 21.51 7.87
CA GLY A 81 5.99 21.58 6.50
C GLY A 81 6.55 20.47 5.60
N ILE A 82 7.76 19.98 5.89
CA ILE A 82 8.41 18.90 5.12
C ILE A 82 7.68 17.59 5.40
N VAL A 83 7.51 17.21 6.67
CA VAL A 83 6.75 16.01 7.05
C VAL A 83 5.34 16.04 6.49
N TYR A 84 4.69 17.21 6.51
CA TYR A 84 3.36 17.38 5.90
C TYR A 84 3.35 17.06 4.39
N ARG A 85 4.27 17.65 3.61
CA ARG A 85 4.33 17.42 2.15
C ARG A 85 4.66 15.96 1.83
N THR A 86 5.73 15.44 2.42
CA THR A 86 6.17 14.05 2.23
C THR A 86 5.07 13.05 2.64
N GLY A 87 4.36 13.34 3.74
CA GLY A 87 3.21 12.55 4.19
C GLY A 87 2.03 12.59 3.21
N MET A 88 1.67 13.75 2.69
CA MET A 88 0.58 13.85 1.71
C MET A 88 0.92 13.14 0.40
N ASP A 89 2.19 13.20 -0.05
CA ASP A 89 2.65 12.46 -1.23
C ASP A 89 2.55 10.95 -1.01
N ALA A 90 3.01 10.45 0.16
CA ALA A 90 2.87 9.05 0.53
C ALA A 90 1.40 8.60 0.55
N ALA A 91 0.50 9.44 1.06
CA ALA A 91 -0.93 9.16 1.11
C ALA A 91 -1.54 9.02 -0.29
N ASN A 92 -1.18 9.90 -1.23
CA ASN A 92 -1.71 9.86 -2.60
C ASN A 92 -1.21 8.63 -3.39
N LEU A 93 0.07 8.27 -3.21
CA LEU A 93 0.62 7.05 -3.77
C LEU A 93 -0.06 5.79 -3.18
N PHE A 94 -0.29 5.78 -1.86
CA PHE A 94 -0.98 4.67 -1.21
C PHE A 94 -2.45 4.55 -1.65
N GLU A 95 -3.16 5.66 -1.87
CA GLU A 95 -4.53 5.66 -2.40
C GLU A 95 -4.61 5.00 -3.78
N THR A 96 -3.63 5.30 -4.64
CA THR A 96 -3.49 4.66 -5.96
C THR A 96 -3.29 3.16 -5.80
N LEU A 97 -2.34 2.74 -4.95
CA LEU A 97 -2.08 1.33 -4.66
C LEU A 97 -3.29 0.62 -4.07
N ASN A 98 -4.02 1.24 -3.14
CA ASN A 98 -5.19 0.65 -2.51
C ASN A 98 -6.32 0.42 -3.53
N THR A 99 -6.48 1.33 -4.47
CA THR A 99 -7.44 1.19 -5.58
C THR A 99 -7.03 0.05 -6.50
N GLN A 100 -5.78 0.04 -6.96
CA GLN A 100 -5.23 -1.00 -7.83
C GLN A 100 -5.25 -2.39 -7.16
N ARG A 101 -4.93 -2.46 -5.87
CA ARG A 101 -5.01 -3.70 -5.06
C ARG A 101 -6.44 -4.22 -5.01
N SER A 102 -7.41 -3.32 -4.83
CA SER A 102 -8.82 -3.70 -4.89
C SER A 102 -9.17 -4.32 -6.26
N ASP A 103 -8.65 -3.76 -7.35
CA ASP A 103 -8.91 -4.30 -8.69
C ASP A 103 -8.43 -5.73 -8.87
N PHE A 104 -7.17 -6.04 -8.55
CA PHE A 104 -6.67 -7.41 -8.73
C PHE A 104 -7.08 -8.37 -7.60
N ALA A 105 -7.43 -7.89 -6.41
CA ALA A 105 -7.99 -8.73 -5.35
C ALA A 105 -9.42 -9.20 -5.68
N HIS A 106 -10.15 -8.45 -6.52
CA HIS A 106 -11.48 -8.80 -7.01
C HIS A 106 -11.48 -9.33 -8.45
N ALA A 107 -10.30 -9.58 -9.01
CA ALA A 107 -10.16 -10.19 -10.31
C ALA A 107 -10.38 -11.72 -10.26
N TYR A 108 -10.66 -12.31 -11.40
CA TYR A 108 -10.84 -13.74 -11.59
C TYR A 108 -10.01 -14.23 -12.78
N PRO A 109 -9.59 -15.51 -12.80
CA PRO A 109 -8.75 -16.04 -13.87
C PRO A 109 -9.51 -16.11 -15.19
N ILE A 110 -8.83 -15.76 -16.28
CA ILE A 110 -9.25 -15.97 -17.67
C ILE A 110 -8.09 -16.54 -18.48
N THR A 111 -8.41 -17.19 -19.59
CA THR A 111 -7.43 -17.43 -20.67
C THR A 111 -7.40 -16.19 -21.57
N ASN A 112 -6.25 -15.54 -21.72
CA ASN A 112 -6.09 -14.40 -22.62
C ASN A 112 -6.05 -14.86 -24.09
N LYS A 113 -5.87 -13.91 -25.03
CA LYS A 113 -5.79 -14.21 -26.47
C LYS A 113 -4.56 -15.03 -26.88
N GLU A 114 -3.52 -15.01 -26.05
CA GLU A 114 -2.25 -15.71 -26.26
C GLU A 114 -2.30 -17.14 -25.69
N GLY A 115 -3.33 -17.48 -24.91
CA GLY A 115 -3.51 -18.78 -24.28
C GLY A 115 -3.10 -18.82 -22.80
N ASP A 116 -2.59 -17.73 -22.25
CA ASP A 116 -2.10 -17.65 -20.88
C ASP A 116 -3.23 -17.47 -19.87
N GLN A 117 -3.11 -18.10 -18.71
CA GLN A 117 -3.97 -17.79 -17.57
C GLN A 117 -3.51 -16.49 -16.91
N ILE A 118 -4.39 -15.49 -16.87
CA ILE A 118 -4.15 -14.20 -16.21
C ILE A 118 -5.34 -13.81 -15.33
N LEU A 119 -5.14 -12.87 -14.40
CA LEU A 119 -6.24 -12.31 -13.64
C LEU A 119 -6.87 -11.14 -14.40
N HIS A 120 -8.20 -11.08 -14.35
CA HIS A 120 -8.97 -10.06 -15.02
C HIS A 120 -10.17 -9.63 -14.17
N ARG A 121 -10.49 -8.33 -14.19
CA ARG A 121 -11.71 -7.77 -13.60
C ARG A 121 -12.59 -7.22 -14.72
N ARG A 122 -13.80 -7.76 -14.84
CA ARG A 122 -14.77 -7.37 -15.86
C ARG A 122 -15.22 -5.94 -15.65
N VAL A 123 -15.58 -5.31 -16.77
CA VAL A 123 -16.34 -4.07 -16.92
C VAL A 123 -17.40 -3.98 -15.82
N ASP A 124 -17.17 -3.13 -14.82
CA ASP A 124 -18.21 -2.77 -13.84
C ASP A 124 -19.29 -1.91 -14.53
N GLU A 125 -20.34 -1.52 -13.80
CA GLU A 125 -21.38 -0.61 -14.32
C GLU A 125 -20.81 0.72 -14.86
N LYS A 126 -19.54 1.02 -14.58
CA LYS A 126 -18.81 2.22 -15.00
C LYS A 126 -17.87 1.97 -16.19
N GLY A 127 -17.90 0.80 -16.81
CA GLY A 127 -17.10 0.54 -18.01
C GLY A 127 -15.67 0.09 -17.75
N LYS A 128 -15.27 -0.19 -16.50
CA LYS A 128 -13.85 -0.41 -16.17
C LYS A 128 -13.35 -1.80 -16.59
N TYR A 129 -12.59 -1.87 -17.67
CA TYR A 129 -11.84 -3.06 -18.09
C TYR A 129 -10.46 -3.07 -17.43
N PHE A 130 -10.07 -4.18 -16.80
CA PHE A 130 -8.76 -4.27 -16.16
C PHE A 130 -8.18 -5.70 -16.23
N GLU A 131 -7.02 -5.84 -16.87
CA GLU A 131 -6.21 -7.04 -16.86
C GLU A 131 -5.00 -6.84 -15.95
N VAL A 132 -4.69 -7.85 -15.16
CA VAL A 132 -3.49 -7.88 -14.34
C VAL A 132 -2.38 -8.42 -15.23
N THR A 133 -1.65 -7.53 -15.89
CA THR A 133 -0.50 -7.92 -16.73
C THR A 133 0.81 -7.90 -15.93
N ASN A 134 1.88 -8.45 -16.48
CA ASN A 134 3.22 -8.36 -15.88
C ASN A 134 3.67 -6.90 -15.73
N GLU A 135 3.40 -6.04 -16.72
CA GLU A 135 3.75 -4.61 -16.68
C GLU A 135 2.99 -3.87 -15.58
N PHE A 136 1.70 -4.20 -15.41
CA PHE A 136 0.92 -3.67 -14.30
C PHE A 136 1.53 -4.08 -12.95
N LEU A 137 1.88 -5.36 -12.79
CA LEU A 137 2.47 -5.86 -11.54
C LEU A 137 3.84 -5.22 -11.27
N ASP A 138 4.69 -5.08 -12.27
CA ASP A 138 5.99 -4.42 -12.14
C ASP A 138 5.82 -2.94 -11.75
N SER A 139 4.85 -2.23 -12.36
CA SER A 139 4.52 -0.86 -11.96
C SER A 139 4.00 -0.78 -10.53
N PHE A 140 3.11 -1.71 -10.13
CA PHE A 140 2.59 -1.78 -8.78
C PHE A 140 3.72 -2.01 -7.75
N ILE A 141 4.63 -2.94 -8.04
CA ILE A 141 5.79 -3.26 -7.18
C ILE A 141 6.72 -2.04 -7.06
N SER A 142 7.00 -1.34 -8.16
CA SER A 142 7.77 -0.09 -8.12
C SER A 142 7.13 0.96 -7.23
N ARG A 143 5.80 1.10 -7.28
CA ARG A 143 5.06 2.06 -6.42
C ARG A 143 5.08 1.66 -4.94
N LEU A 144 5.14 0.38 -4.60
CA LEU A 144 5.38 -0.05 -3.21
C LEU A 144 6.71 0.53 -2.71
N HIS A 145 7.76 0.50 -3.53
CA HIS A 145 9.05 1.08 -3.18
C HIS A 145 8.96 2.60 -2.99
N GLU A 146 8.27 3.32 -3.87
CA GLU A 146 8.06 4.77 -3.76
C GLU A 146 7.38 5.16 -2.45
N VAL A 147 6.27 4.47 -2.09
CA VAL A 147 5.59 4.71 -0.81
C VAL A 147 6.51 4.40 0.36
N SER A 148 7.20 3.25 0.34
CA SER A 148 8.11 2.87 1.43
C SER A 148 9.19 3.93 1.65
N SER A 149 9.76 4.47 0.57
CA SER A 149 10.81 5.48 0.62
C SER A 149 10.33 6.76 1.31
N LYS A 150 9.10 7.21 1.00
CA LYS A 150 8.48 8.36 1.66
C LYS A 150 8.17 8.11 3.12
N LEU A 151 7.73 6.91 3.49
CA LEU A 151 7.50 6.55 4.89
C LEU A 151 8.82 6.49 5.69
N TYR A 152 9.91 5.98 5.10
CA TYR A 152 11.24 6.03 5.71
C TYR A 152 11.76 7.46 5.88
N GLU A 153 11.54 8.33 4.89
CA GLU A 153 11.88 9.76 4.96
C GLU A 153 11.17 10.42 6.16
N ILE A 154 9.87 10.20 6.32
CA ILE A 154 9.12 10.70 7.50
C ILE A 154 9.69 10.13 8.80
N ARG A 155 9.97 8.82 8.86
CA ARG A 155 10.51 8.18 10.05
C ARG A 155 11.85 8.80 10.47
N ALA A 156 12.73 9.08 9.51
CA ALA A 156 14.01 9.72 9.74
C ALA A 156 13.86 11.15 10.25
N LEU A 157 12.96 11.95 9.65
CA LEU A 157 12.66 13.31 10.10
C LEU A 157 12.13 13.34 11.54
N VAL A 158 11.22 12.41 11.89
CA VAL A 158 10.71 12.29 13.25
C VAL A 158 11.83 11.91 14.23
N ALA A 159 12.71 10.97 13.87
CA ALA A 159 13.84 10.56 14.70
C ALA A 159 14.88 11.69 14.90
N ALA A 160 15.02 12.58 13.92
CA ALA A 160 15.88 13.75 13.99
C ALA A 160 15.31 14.91 14.83
N GLY A 161 14.07 14.80 15.32
CA GLY A 161 13.44 15.83 16.17
C GLY A 161 12.80 16.99 15.39
N GLU A 162 12.58 16.84 14.08
CA GLU A 162 11.99 17.88 13.20
C GLU A 162 10.51 18.19 13.52
N LEU A 163 9.89 17.45 14.44
CA LEU A 163 8.58 17.79 15.01
C LEU A 163 8.76 18.71 16.21
N THR A 164 9.10 19.98 15.97
CA THR A 164 9.12 20.97 17.06
C THR A 164 7.69 21.26 17.53
N VAL A 165 7.37 20.84 18.75
CA VAL A 165 6.16 21.25 19.46
C VAL A 165 6.33 22.74 19.78
N LYS A 166 5.61 23.63 19.08
CA LYS A 166 5.44 24.98 19.61
C LYS A 166 4.57 24.86 20.87
N PRO A 167 5.06 25.26 22.06
CA PRO A 167 4.18 25.35 23.22
C PRO A 167 3.09 26.36 22.87
N SER A 168 1.83 25.94 23.00
CA SER A 168 0.68 26.83 22.93
C SER A 168 0.90 27.96 23.93
N ILE A 169 1.17 29.16 23.43
CA ILE A 169 1.25 30.35 24.27
C ILE A 169 -0.17 30.59 24.80
N CYS A 170 -0.41 30.18 26.05
CA CYS A 170 -1.56 30.64 26.81
C CYS A 170 -1.38 32.15 27.03
N ILE A 171 -2.02 32.95 26.17
CA ILE A 171 -2.18 34.37 26.43
C ILE A 171 -3.21 34.48 27.56
N ALA A 172 -2.73 34.59 28.80
CA ALA A 172 -3.54 35.05 29.91
C ALA A 172 -4.02 36.47 29.56
N ARG A 173 -5.30 36.61 29.25
CA ARG A 173 -5.95 37.92 29.17
C ARG A 173 -6.11 38.44 30.59
N GLY A 174 -5.40 39.52 30.92
CA GLY A 174 -5.73 40.39 32.04
C GLY A 174 -6.89 41.32 31.70
#